data_AF-A0A486PCN7-F1
#
_entry.id   AF-A0A486PCN7-F1
#
_cell.length_a   1.000
_cell.length_b   1.000
_cell.length_c   1.000
_cell.angle_alpha   90.00
_cell.angle_beta   90.00
_cell.angle_gamma   90.00
#
_symmetry.space_group_name_H-M   'P 1'
#
loop_
_entity.id
_entity.type
_entity.pdbx_description
1 polymer ?
#
loop_
_entity_poly.entity_id
_entity_poly.type
_entity_poly.pdbx_seq_one_letter_code
_entity_poly.pdbx_strand_id
1 'polypeptide(L)' 'MSHLMLSRDGIWCYRRVNLTPRKRREIRISLRTCSKREALLRVEKYLTSQPFHCVL' A
#
# COMPACT_ATOMS: atom_id res chain seq x y z
N MET A 1 8.88 -4.21 -7.09
CA MET A 1 7.98 -3.11 -7.49
C MET A 1 7.53 -2.38 -6.24
N SER A 2 8.04 -1.17 -5.97
CA SER A 2 7.77 -0.45 -4.72
C SER A 2 6.49 0.37 -4.81
N HIS A 3 5.40 -0.19 -4.31
CA HIS A 3 4.09 0.44 -4.08
C HIS A 3 4.10 1.53 -2.99
N LEU A 4 5.26 2.10 -2.69
CA LEU A 4 5.49 3.06 -1.59
C LEU A 4 5.72 4.45 -2.17
N MET A 5 4.95 5.42 -1.68
CA MET A 5 5.03 6.82 -2.07
C MET A 5 5.20 7.67 -0.82
N LEU A 6 6.17 8.58 -0.84
CA LEU A 6 6.34 9.58 0.22
C LEU A 6 5.42 10.77 -0.07
N SER A 7 4.61 11.19 0.91
CA SER A 7 3.83 12.42 0.80
C SER A 7 4.75 13.65 0.91
N ARG A 8 4.25 14.82 0.53
CA ARG A 8 4.96 16.10 0.72
C ARG A 8 5.24 16.38 2.20
N ASP A 9 4.39 15.89 3.09
CA ASP A 9 4.50 16.02 4.54
C ASP A 9 5.50 15.00 5.15
N GLY A 10 6.22 14.24 4.31
CA GLY A 10 7.18 13.24 4.77
C GLY A 10 6.55 11.94 5.27
N ILE A 11 5.25 11.71 5.04
CA ILE A 11 4.55 10.51 5.48
C ILE A 11 4.51 9.47 4.35
N TRP A 12 4.98 8.26 4.63
CA TRP A 12 4.90 7.15 3.69
C TRP A 12 3.47 6.67 3.51
N CYS A 13 3.11 6.43 2.25
CA CYS A 13 1.83 5.89 1.82
C CYS A 13 2.07 4.64 0.97
N TYR A 14 1.23 3.65 1.14
CA TYR A 14 1.13 2.51 0.25
C TYR A 14 0.06 2.78 -0.83
N ARG A 15 0.39 2.56 -2.09
CA ARG A 15 -0.51 2.72 -3.23
C ARG A 15 -0.51 1.44 -4.07
N ARG A 16 -1.69 0.84 -4.21
CA ARG A 16 -1.92 -0.30 -5.10
C ARG A 16 -3.04 0.02 -6.07
N VAL A 17 -2.79 -0.18 -7.35
CA VAL A 17 -3.82 -0.12 -8.38
C VAL A 17 -4.10 -1.55 -8.80
N ASN A 18 -5.30 -2.03 -8.48
CA ASN A 18 -5.80 -3.30 -8.97
C ASN A 18 -6.58 -3.00 -10.26
N LEU A 19 -6.05 -3.48 -11.38
CA LEU A 19 -6.73 -3.46 -12.66
C LEU A 19 -7.50 -4.78 -12.76
N THR A 20 -8.83 -4.74 -12.57
CA THR A 20 -9.67 -5.85 -13.01
C THR A 20 -10.25 -5.51 -14.38
N PRO A 21 -10.54 -6.50 -15.25
CA PRO A 21 -11.04 -6.25 -16.61
C PRO A 21 -12.30 -5.39 -16.68
N ARG A 22 -13.06 -5.33 -15.57
CA ARG A 22 -14.30 -4.54 -15.46
C ARG A 22 -14.14 -3.20 -14.75
N LYS A 23 -13.19 -3.05 -13.82
CA LYS A 23 -13.02 -1.83 -13.02
C LYS A 23 -11.59 -1.60 -12.58
N ARG A 24 -11.20 -0.33 -12.52
CA ARG A 24 -9.98 0.12 -11.84
C ARG A 24 -10.29 0.39 -10.38
N ARG A 25 -9.62 -0.31 -9.46
CA ARG A 25 -9.68 -0.04 -8.02
C ARG A 25 -8.33 0.45 -7.53
N GLU A 26 -8.29 1.69 -7.06
CA GLU A 26 -7.11 2.27 -6.45
C GLU A 26 -7.26 2.20 -4.92
N ILE A 27 -6.27 1.60 -4.26
CA ILE A 27 -6.15 1.55 -2.81
C ILE A 27 -4.97 2.42 -2.42
N ARG A 28 -5.24 3.40 -1.55
CA ARG A 28 -4.23 4.29 -0.97
C ARG A 28 -4.33 4.22 0.55
N ILE A 29 -3.25 3.86 1.21
CA ILE A 29 -3.19 3.67 2.66
C ILE A 29 -2.03 4.51 3.20
N SER A 30 -2.33 5.41 4.13
CA SER A 30 -1.29 6.14 4.86
C SER A 30 -0.65 5.20 5.89
N LEU A 31 0.67 5.04 5.80
CA LEU A 31 1.43 4.20 6.73
C LEU A 31 1.79 4.95 8.01
N ARG A 32 1.45 6.26 8.11
CA ARG A 32 1.65 7.10 9.30
C ARG A 32 3.07 6.98 9.89
N THR A 33 4.08 6.89 9.04
CA THR A 33 5.49 6.86 9.42
C THR A 33 6.30 7.66 8.42
N CYS A 34 7.38 8.30 8.88
CA CYS A 34 8.34 9.00 8.04
C CYS A 34 9.57 8.14 7.72
N SER A 35 9.75 7.00 8.42
CA SER A 35 10.87 6.09 8.20
C SER A 35 10.56 5.11 7.06
N LYS A 36 11.42 5.09 6.03
CA LYS A 36 11.29 4.16 4.89
C LYS A 36 11.34 2.69 5.33
N ARG A 37 12.23 2.37 6.29
CA ARG A 37 12.39 1.00 6.82
C ARG A 37 11.14 0.55 7.54
N GLU A 38 10.59 1.41 8.39
CA GLU A 38 9.34 1.11 9.10
C GLU A 38 8.15 1.01 8.14
N ALA A 39 8.10 1.87 7.12
CA ALA A 39 7.09 1.83 6.08
C ALA A 39 7.11 0.49 5.32
N LEU A 40 8.30 -0.02 4.98
CA LEU A 40 8.45 -1.33 4.34
C LEU A 40 7.93 -2.46 5.23
N LEU A 41 8.30 -2.49 6.51
CA LEU A 41 7.83 -3.49 7.47
C LEU A 41 6.30 -3.44 7.65
N ARG A 42 5.72 -2.23 7.71
CA ARG A 42 4.26 -2.05 7.81
C ARG A 42 3.56 -2.52 6.54
N VAL A 43 4.14 -2.30 5.37
CA VAL A 43 3.61 -2.80 4.09
C VAL A 43 3.72 -4.32 4.03
N GLU A 44 4.86 -4.89 4.38
CA GLU A 44 5.05 -6.34 4.40
C GLU A 44 4.07 -7.00 5.37
N LYS A 45 3.90 -6.44 6.58
CA LYS A 45 2.87 -6.87 7.53
C LYS A 45 1.48 -6.72 6.95
N TYR A 46 1.17 -5.61 6.28
CA TYR A 46 -0.14 -5.41 5.65
C TYR A 46 -0.42 -6.45 4.55
N LEU A 47 0.59 -6.78 3.73
CA LEU A 47 0.49 -7.76 2.65
C LEU A 47 0.38 -9.21 3.17
N THR A 48 0.99 -9.51 4.31
CA THR A 48 0.99 -10.86 4.92
C THR A 48 -0.20 -11.09 5.85
N SER A 49 -0.68 -10.04 6.55
CA SER A 49 -1.78 -10.13 7.52
C SER A 49 -3.17 -10.04 6.90
N GLN A 50 -3.31 -9.43 5.73
CA GLN A 50 -4.53 -9.59 4.95
C GLN A 50 -4.40 -10.87 4.13
N PRO A 51 -5.26 -11.89 4.32
CA PRO A 51 -5.59 -12.73 3.18
C PRO A 51 -6.15 -11.72 2.18
N PHE A 52 -5.47 -11.52 1.06
CA PHE A 52 -6.05 -10.75 -0.01
C PHE A 52 -7.39 -11.40 -0.29
N HIS A 53 -8.48 -10.79 0.16
CA HIS A 53 -9.75 -10.88 -0.55
C HIS A 53 -9.49 -10.20 -1.90
N CYS A 54 -8.70 -10.88 -2.73
CA CYS A 54 -9.07 -11.21 -4.08
C CYS A 54 -10.52 -11.68 -3.99
N VAL A 55 -11.43 -10.72 -4.02
CA VAL A 55 -12.80 -10.97 -4.44
C VAL A 55 -12.62 -11.43 -5.88
N LEU A 56 -12.59 -12.76 -6.04
CA LEU A 56 -12.87 -13.45 -7.30
C LEU A 56 -14.26 -13.02 -7.78
#